data_AF-A0A3N5RFA5-F1
#
_entry.id   AF-A0A3N5RFA5-F1
#
_cell.length_a   1.000
_cell.length_b   1.000
_cell.length_c   1.000
_cell.angle_alpha   90.00
_cell.angle_beta   90.00
_cell.angle_gamma   90.00
#
_symmetry.space_group_name_H-M   'P 1'
#
loop_
_entity.id
_entity.type
_entity.pdbx_description
1 polymer ?
#
loop_
_entity_poly.entity_id
_entity_poly.type
_entity_poly.pdbx_seq_one_letter_code
_entity_poly.pdbx_strand_id
1 'polypeptide(L)'
;MQELPARKVTVQDSFWSPRLDINAREAIFHQWDQLEASRCIDNFRIAAGELDSFREGWFFSDSDAYKWLDAASRILVTHSSTDLLKLVDNFIALLGRAQAPDGYLFTYNQIHFPGQRWVSLQVEHELYCHGHLIEAGVSHFEATGKRDLLDIVVKAADLLLRDFLNAGPEKTDGHEEIEIALLRLHNVTRKEDYLELARQFIERRGRIPNFSVHMTREWQESKKRSAQVQEMRKEYVKQHQDHREFRLPPGNTAKKPPNINQRWYLSASEDSILNSMLQSAIRKSRLGMLCASDTCRRPEPHFTGFHPIRL
;
A
#
# COMPACT_ATOMS: atom_id res chain seq x y z
N MET A 1 -26.07 10.07 -2.69
CA MET A 1 -26.16 8.78 -3.43
C MET A 1 -25.81 7.69 -2.43
N GLN A 2 -26.67 6.70 -2.23
CA GLN A 2 -26.37 5.58 -1.32
C GLN A 2 -25.59 4.53 -2.12
N GLU A 3 -24.38 4.18 -1.68
CA GLU A 3 -23.60 3.11 -2.31
C GLU A 3 -24.29 1.75 -2.11
N LEU A 4 -24.29 0.93 -3.16
CA LEU A 4 -24.80 -0.43 -3.11
C LEU A 4 -23.69 -1.38 -2.67
N PRO A 5 -23.92 -2.25 -1.66
CA PRO A 5 -22.97 -3.29 -1.30
C PRO A 5 -22.68 -4.21 -2.49
N ALA A 6 -21.42 -4.64 -2.65
CA ALA A 6 -20.99 -5.50 -3.75
C ALA A 6 -21.86 -6.77 -3.90
N ARG A 7 -22.26 -7.38 -2.77
CA ARG A 7 -23.18 -8.54 -2.72
C ARG A 7 -24.57 -8.32 -3.34
N LYS A 8 -24.96 -7.07 -3.59
CA LYS A 8 -26.24 -6.69 -4.22
C LYS A 8 -26.09 -6.34 -5.71
N VAL A 9 -24.88 -6.43 -6.26
CA VAL A 9 -24.59 -6.11 -7.65
C VAL A 9 -24.17 -7.38 -8.36
N THR A 10 -24.78 -7.65 -9.53
CA THR A 10 -24.43 -8.78 -10.37
C THR A 10 -24.13 -8.27 -11.77
N VAL A 11 -22.96 -8.64 -12.31
CA VAL A 11 -22.54 -8.28 -13.66
C VAL A 11 -22.91 -9.41 -14.61
N GLN A 12 -23.85 -9.15 -15.51
CA GLN A 12 -24.33 -10.10 -16.51
C GLN A 12 -24.28 -9.48 -17.90
N ASP A 13 -23.19 -9.69 -18.61
CA ASP A 13 -23.03 -9.28 -20.00
C ASP A 13 -22.08 -10.22 -20.77
N SER A 14 -21.91 -9.98 -22.07
CA SER A 14 -21.03 -10.78 -22.93
C SER A 14 -19.55 -10.41 -22.81
N PHE A 15 -19.20 -9.33 -22.10
CA PHE A 15 -17.84 -8.81 -22.04
C PHE A 15 -17.15 -9.13 -20.69
N TRP A 16 -17.75 -8.69 -19.58
CA TRP A 16 -17.22 -8.85 -18.22
C TRP A 16 -17.51 -10.21 -17.61
N SER A 17 -18.72 -10.77 -17.80
CA SER A 17 -19.06 -12.03 -17.14
C SER A 17 -18.11 -13.18 -17.48
N PRO A 18 -17.69 -13.39 -18.75
CA PRO A 18 -16.69 -14.43 -19.06
C PRO A 18 -15.32 -14.17 -18.41
N ARG A 19 -14.91 -12.90 -18.26
CA ARG A 19 -13.63 -12.54 -17.63
C ARG A 19 -13.64 -12.76 -16.13
N LEU A 20 -14.77 -12.43 -15.47
CA LEU A 20 -14.96 -12.69 -14.05
C LEU A 20 -14.99 -14.19 -13.76
N ASP A 21 -15.63 -14.98 -14.64
CA ASP A 21 -15.65 -16.45 -14.51
C ASP A 21 -14.25 -17.06 -14.63
N ILE A 22 -13.47 -16.66 -15.66
CA ILE A 22 -12.06 -17.08 -15.81
C ILE A 22 -11.23 -16.66 -14.60
N ASN A 23 -11.42 -15.44 -14.10
CA ASN A 23 -10.69 -14.98 -12.93
C ASN A 23 -11.01 -15.82 -11.68
N ALA A 24 -12.29 -16.12 -11.46
CA ALA A 24 -12.76 -16.89 -10.31
C ALA A 24 -12.41 -18.38 -10.35
N ARG A 25 -12.32 -18.97 -11.55
CA ARG A 25 -12.13 -20.42 -11.73
C ARG A 25 -10.70 -20.83 -12.05
N GLU A 26 -9.92 -19.96 -12.68
CA GLU A 26 -8.58 -20.31 -13.18
C GLU A 26 -7.52 -19.33 -12.69
N ALA A 27 -7.67 -18.04 -12.98
CA ALA A 27 -6.59 -17.08 -12.76
C ALA A 27 -6.23 -16.94 -11.27
N ILE A 28 -7.21 -16.93 -10.36
CA ILE A 28 -6.95 -16.79 -8.93
C ILE A 28 -6.18 -17.99 -8.36
N PHE A 29 -6.42 -19.20 -8.84
CA PHE A 29 -5.69 -20.39 -8.40
C PHE A 29 -4.30 -20.43 -9.03
N HIS A 30 -4.18 -20.07 -10.31
CA HIS A 30 -2.87 -19.95 -10.95
C HIS A 30 -1.99 -18.92 -10.24
N GLN A 31 -2.54 -17.77 -9.85
CA GLN A 31 -1.82 -16.76 -9.07
C GLN A 31 -1.34 -17.31 -7.72
N TRP A 32 -2.16 -18.08 -7.01
CA TRP A 32 -1.75 -18.75 -5.78
C TRP A 32 -0.57 -19.69 -6.02
N ASP A 33 -0.63 -20.52 -7.07
CA ASP A 33 0.47 -21.42 -7.44
C ASP A 33 1.75 -20.63 -7.76
N GLN A 34 1.65 -19.44 -8.38
CA GLN A 34 2.80 -18.58 -8.61
C GLN A 34 3.34 -17.95 -7.32
N LEU A 35 2.49 -17.60 -6.35
CA LEU A 35 2.92 -17.10 -5.04
C LEU A 35 3.66 -18.17 -4.23
N GLU A 36 3.21 -19.42 -4.32
CA GLU A 36 3.92 -20.58 -3.75
C GLU A 36 5.23 -20.84 -4.49
N ALA A 37 5.22 -20.88 -5.84
CA ALA A 37 6.40 -21.15 -6.65
C ALA A 37 7.48 -20.07 -6.53
N SER A 38 7.08 -18.81 -6.37
CA SER A 38 7.98 -17.68 -6.11
C SER A 38 8.43 -17.58 -4.65
N ARG A 39 7.94 -18.47 -3.78
CA ARG A 39 8.21 -18.50 -2.34
C ARG A 39 7.70 -17.27 -1.57
N CYS A 40 6.78 -16.52 -2.16
CA CYS A 40 6.14 -15.39 -1.51
C CYS A 40 5.38 -15.82 -0.25
N ILE A 41 4.62 -16.91 -0.32
CA ILE A 41 3.89 -17.44 0.85
C ILE A 41 4.85 -18.02 1.90
N ASP A 42 5.96 -18.63 1.48
CA ASP A 42 7.01 -19.14 2.38
C ASP A 42 7.60 -18.05 3.27
N ASN A 43 7.69 -16.80 2.80
CA ASN A 43 8.16 -15.69 3.62
C ASN A 43 7.33 -15.49 4.89
N PHE A 44 6.01 -15.72 4.81
CA PHE A 44 5.13 -15.68 5.98
C PHE A 44 5.30 -16.92 6.86
N ARG A 45 5.53 -18.11 6.26
CA ARG A 45 5.85 -19.33 7.01
C ARG A 45 7.14 -19.18 7.81
N ILE A 46 8.17 -18.58 7.22
CA ILE A 46 9.44 -18.26 7.90
C ILE A 46 9.18 -17.27 9.04
N ALA A 47 8.43 -16.19 8.79
CA ALA A 47 8.11 -15.19 9.81
C ALA A 47 7.27 -15.77 10.97
N ALA A 48 6.45 -16.80 10.70
CA ALA A 48 5.70 -17.55 11.70
C ALA A 48 6.55 -18.63 12.44
N GLY A 49 7.79 -18.87 12.01
CA GLY A 49 8.65 -19.94 12.56
C GLY A 49 8.25 -21.35 12.12
N GLU A 50 7.48 -21.48 11.04
CA GLU A 50 6.99 -22.76 10.49
C GLU A 50 7.88 -23.33 9.39
N LEU A 51 8.81 -22.53 8.88
CA LEU A 51 9.74 -22.92 7.83
C LEU A 51 11.12 -22.32 8.11
N ASP A 52 12.13 -23.17 8.23
CA ASP A 52 13.53 -22.73 8.26
C ASP A 52 14.04 -22.66 6.81
N SER A 53 14.02 -21.45 6.25
CA SER A 53 14.45 -21.18 4.87
C SER A 53 14.87 -19.72 4.72
N PHE A 54 15.51 -19.41 3.60
CA PHE A 54 15.79 -18.03 3.21
C PHE A 54 14.54 -17.33 2.65
N ARG A 55 14.30 -16.07 3.04
CA ARG A 55 13.27 -15.21 2.44
C ARG A 55 13.67 -14.86 1.01
N GLU A 56 12.72 -14.94 0.08
CA GLU A 56 12.97 -14.68 -1.34
C GLU A 56 12.07 -13.55 -1.89
N GLY A 57 12.52 -12.95 -3.00
CA GLY A 57 11.83 -11.86 -3.68
C GLY A 57 12.28 -10.45 -3.25
N TRP A 58 11.57 -9.44 -3.76
CA TRP A 58 11.81 -8.03 -3.42
C TRP A 58 11.33 -7.72 -1.99
N PHE A 59 11.78 -6.58 -1.43
CA PHE A 59 11.30 -6.16 -0.11
C PHE A 59 9.77 -6.01 -0.07
N PHE A 60 9.12 -5.62 -1.18
CA PHE A 60 7.66 -5.46 -1.28
C PHE A 60 6.87 -6.73 -1.65
N SER A 61 7.52 -7.90 -1.78
CA SER A 61 6.84 -9.13 -2.25
C SER A 61 5.60 -9.50 -1.44
N ASP A 62 5.55 -9.14 -0.15
CA ASP A 62 4.42 -9.37 0.74
C ASP A 62 3.11 -8.79 0.16
N SER A 63 3.20 -7.67 -0.57
CA SER A 63 2.06 -7.05 -1.24
C SER A 63 1.42 -7.93 -2.31
N ASP A 64 2.17 -8.82 -2.96
CA ASP A 64 1.61 -9.71 -3.99
C ASP A 64 0.64 -10.71 -3.37
N ALA A 65 0.99 -11.23 -2.18
CA ALA A 65 0.11 -12.11 -1.43
C ALA A 65 -1.13 -11.37 -0.89
N TYR A 66 -0.96 -10.12 -0.43
CA TYR A 66 -2.09 -9.32 0.03
C TYR A 66 -3.05 -8.93 -1.10
N LYS A 67 -2.54 -8.56 -2.27
CA LYS A 67 -3.37 -8.30 -3.47
C LYS A 67 -4.15 -9.53 -3.90
N TRP A 68 -3.51 -10.71 -3.84
CA TRP A 68 -4.21 -11.97 -4.08
C TRP A 68 -5.34 -12.19 -3.07
N LEU A 69 -5.08 -11.94 -1.77
CA LEU A 69 -6.07 -12.07 -0.72
C LEU A 69 -7.25 -11.09 -0.87
N ASP A 70 -6.98 -9.85 -1.28
CA ASP A 70 -8.01 -8.86 -1.66
C ASP A 70 -8.87 -9.37 -2.82
N ALA A 71 -8.23 -9.81 -3.91
CA ALA A 71 -8.93 -10.32 -5.09
C ALA A 71 -9.76 -11.59 -4.78
N ALA A 72 -9.18 -12.55 -4.06
CA ALA A 72 -9.85 -13.77 -3.63
C ALA A 72 -11.08 -13.46 -2.77
N SER A 73 -10.95 -12.53 -1.81
CA SER A 73 -12.06 -12.07 -0.98
C SER A 73 -13.20 -11.47 -1.79
N ARG A 74 -12.89 -10.63 -2.79
CA ARG A 74 -13.90 -10.04 -3.68
C ARG A 74 -14.57 -11.09 -4.58
N ILE A 75 -13.83 -12.09 -5.05
CA ILE A 75 -14.39 -13.19 -5.84
C ILE A 75 -15.44 -13.96 -5.03
N LEU A 76 -15.17 -14.26 -3.76
CA LEU A 76 -16.07 -15.01 -2.88
C LEU A 76 -17.46 -14.37 -2.72
N VAL A 77 -17.60 -13.06 -2.97
CA VAL A 77 -18.90 -12.36 -2.98
C VAL A 77 -19.81 -12.84 -4.10
N THR A 78 -19.25 -13.13 -5.26
CA THR A 78 -20.00 -13.43 -6.50
C THR A 78 -19.90 -14.90 -6.91
N HIS A 79 -18.86 -15.59 -6.45
CA HIS A 79 -18.57 -16.97 -6.78
C HIS A 79 -18.19 -17.74 -5.51
N SER A 80 -19.15 -18.48 -4.97
CA SER A 80 -18.89 -19.37 -3.84
C SER A 80 -17.99 -20.52 -4.28
N SER A 81 -16.81 -20.63 -3.67
CA SER A 81 -15.85 -21.71 -3.91
C SER A 81 -15.30 -22.19 -2.58
N THR A 82 -15.54 -23.47 -2.27
CA THR A 82 -15.06 -24.08 -1.02
C THR A 82 -13.53 -24.16 -0.99
N ASP A 83 -12.91 -24.39 -2.15
CA ASP A 83 -11.45 -24.50 -2.24
C ASP A 83 -10.78 -23.14 -2.12
N LEU A 84 -11.34 -22.09 -2.74
CA LEU A 84 -10.84 -20.72 -2.56
C LEU A 84 -11.01 -20.26 -1.11
N LEU A 85 -12.15 -20.56 -0.48
CA LEU A 85 -12.39 -20.22 0.92
C LEU A 85 -11.37 -20.89 1.84
N LYS A 86 -11.02 -22.16 1.62
CA LYS A 86 -9.97 -22.84 2.38
C LYS A 86 -8.60 -22.18 2.21
N LEU A 87 -8.22 -21.80 0.99
CA LEU A 87 -6.96 -21.09 0.76
C LEU A 87 -6.93 -19.75 1.49
N VAL A 88 -8.00 -18.97 1.39
CA VAL A 88 -8.16 -17.69 2.09
C VAL A 88 -8.08 -17.87 3.60
N ASP A 89 -8.90 -18.75 4.19
CA ASP A 89 -8.94 -18.97 5.65
C ASP A 89 -7.58 -19.47 6.18
N ASN A 90 -6.92 -20.39 5.46
CA ASN A 90 -5.59 -20.87 5.83
C ASN A 90 -4.53 -19.78 5.75
N PHE A 91 -4.58 -18.92 4.73
CA PHE A 91 -3.63 -17.83 4.60
C PHE A 91 -3.84 -16.77 5.67
N ILE A 92 -5.08 -16.39 5.98
CA ILE A 92 -5.41 -15.48 7.09
C ILE A 92 -4.85 -16.02 8.41
N ALA A 93 -5.04 -17.33 8.67
CA ALA A 93 -4.50 -17.96 9.87
C ALA A 93 -2.96 -17.89 9.92
N LEU A 94 -2.28 -18.06 8.77
CA LEU A 94 -0.81 -17.88 8.68
C LEU A 94 -0.40 -16.44 8.96
N LEU A 95 -1.08 -15.45 8.38
CA LEU A 95 -0.83 -14.02 8.64
C LEU A 95 -0.95 -13.71 10.13
N GLY A 96 -1.96 -14.25 10.81
CA GLY A 96 -2.15 -14.08 12.25
C GLY A 96 -0.99 -14.62 13.09
N ARG A 97 -0.33 -15.70 12.65
CA ARG A 97 0.84 -16.28 13.32
C ARG A 97 2.15 -15.58 12.95
N ALA A 98 2.25 -15.06 11.73
CA ALA A 98 3.39 -14.28 11.26
C ALA A 98 3.42 -12.85 11.83
N GLN A 99 2.27 -12.28 12.20
CA GLN A 99 2.17 -10.92 12.74
C GLN A 99 2.85 -10.81 14.10
N ALA A 100 3.70 -9.80 14.26
CA ALA A 100 4.35 -9.53 15.53
C ALA A 100 3.35 -9.17 16.64
N PRO A 101 3.71 -9.35 17.93
CA PRO A 101 2.83 -9.06 19.05
C PRO A 101 2.28 -7.63 19.10
N ASP A 102 2.94 -6.66 18.47
CA ASP A 102 2.54 -5.26 18.44
C ASP A 102 1.82 -4.83 17.16
N GLY A 103 1.56 -5.77 16.25
CA GLY A 103 0.78 -5.53 15.01
C GLY A 103 1.61 -5.48 13.74
N TYR A 104 2.94 -5.43 13.85
CA TYR A 104 3.82 -5.31 12.68
C TYR A 104 3.79 -6.57 11.81
N LEU A 105 3.63 -6.40 10.51
CA LEU A 105 3.71 -7.50 9.54
C LEU A 105 4.38 -7.04 8.24
N PHE A 106 5.69 -7.24 8.19
CA PHE A 106 6.52 -7.01 7.01
C PHE A 106 7.73 -7.92 7.07
N THR A 107 7.66 -9.01 6.32
CA THR A 107 8.53 -10.17 6.51
C THR A 107 9.98 -9.88 6.11
N TYR A 108 10.24 -8.91 5.22
CA TYR A 108 11.60 -8.45 4.90
C TYR A 108 12.36 -8.00 6.14
N ASN A 109 11.75 -7.13 6.95
CA ASN A 109 12.37 -6.64 8.18
C ASN A 109 12.31 -7.67 9.31
N GLN A 110 11.19 -8.40 9.47
CA GLN A 110 11.09 -9.42 10.52
C GLN A 110 12.18 -10.49 10.39
N ILE A 111 12.55 -10.86 9.16
CA ILE A 111 13.49 -11.94 8.89
C ILE A 111 14.93 -11.41 8.78
N HIS A 112 15.19 -10.40 7.95
CA HIS A 112 16.57 -9.97 7.69
C HIS A 112 17.09 -8.90 8.65
N PHE A 113 16.18 -8.12 9.25
CA PHE A 113 16.54 -6.95 10.07
C PHE A 113 15.70 -6.86 11.35
N PRO A 114 15.68 -7.92 12.18
CA PRO A 114 14.84 -7.96 13.39
C PRO A 114 15.13 -6.74 14.28
N GLY A 115 14.06 -6.08 14.72
CA GLY A 115 14.13 -4.85 15.52
C GLY A 115 14.32 -3.55 14.71
N GLN A 116 14.50 -3.62 13.40
CA GLN A 116 14.54 -2.45 12.52
C GLN A 116 13.22 -2.30 11.77
N ARG A 117 12.66 -1.09 11.78
CA ARG A 117 11.42 -0.71 11.08
C ARG A 117 11.53 0.74 10.65
N TRP A 118 10.81 1.10 9.59
CA TRP A 118 10.70 2.48 9.10
C TRP A 118 12.06 3.10 8.75
N VAL A 119 12.99 2.27 8.25
CA VAL A 119 14.39 2.66 8.00
C VAL A 119 14.53 3.43 6.71
N SER A 120 13.90 2.94 5.64
CA SER A 120 13.85 3.64 4.36
C SER A 120 12.44 3.64 3.79
N LEU A 121 11.62 4.54 4.30
CA LEU A 121 10.21 4.67 3.92
C LEU A 121 10.05 5.14 2.47
N GLN A 122 11.03 5.85 1.90
CA GLN A 122 10.94 6.33 0.52
C GLN A 122 11.26 5.26 -0.52
N VAL A 123 11.80 4.11 -0.12
CA VAL A 123 12.29 3.07 -1.05
C VAL A 123 11.75 1.68 -0.72
N GLU A 124 11.68 1.28 0.55
CA GLU A 124 11.46 -0.13 0.94
C GLU A 124 9.98 -0.54 1.08
N HIS A 125 9.02 0.35 0.76
CA HIS A 125 7.59 0.02 0.62
C HIS A 125 6.96 -0.60 1.90
N GLU A 126 7.46 -0.23 3.08
CA GLU A 126 6.96 -0.78 4.34
C GLU A 126 5.48 -0.41 4.58
N LEU A 127 5.10 0.86 4.40
CA LEU A 127 3.70 1.28 4.57
C LEU A 127 2.85 0.86 3.37
N TYR A 128 3.42 0.81 2.17
CA TYR A 128 2.77 0.25 0.99
C TYR A 128 2.29 -1.19 1.22
N CYS A 129 3.14 -2.06 1.74
CA CYS A 129 2.74 -3.43 2.09
C CYS A 129 1.68 -3.46 3.19
N HIS A 130 1.77 -2.60 4.21
CA HIS A 130 0.72 -2.48 5.23
C HIS A 130 -0.61 -1.99 4.65
N GLY A 131 -0.58 -1.09 3.67
CA GLY A 131 -1.78 -0.61 2.99
C GLY A 131 -2.49 -1.73 2.23
N HIS A 132 -1.76 -2.51 1.43
CA HIS A 132 -2.36 -3.66 0.76
C HIS A 132 -2.86 -4.74 1.72
N LEU A 133 -2.19 -4.96 2.85
CA LEU A 133 -2.70 -5.83 3.91
C LEU A 133 -4.04 -5.31 4.44
N ILE A 134 -4.14 -4.01 4.74
CA ILE A 134 -5.37 -3.36 5.21
C ILE A 134 -6.49 -3.47 4.17
N GLU A 135 -6.20 -3.20 2.89
CA GLU A 135 -7.20 -3.34 1.81
C GLU A 135 -7.76 -4.75 1.74
N ALA A 136 -6.91 -5.78 1.82
CA ALA A 136 -7.32 -7.18 1.84
C ALA A 136 -8.23 -7.48 3.05
N GLY A 137 -7.87 -6.97 4.24
CA GLY A 137 -8.68 -7.11 5.45
C GLY A 137 -10.07 -6.47 5.35
N VAL A 138 -10.14 -5.27 4.77
CA VAL A 138 -11.42 -4.59 4.52
C VAL A 138 -12.26 -5.39 3.53
N SER A 139 -11.70 -5.80 2.40
CA SER A 139 -12.43 -6.57 1.39
C SER A 139 -12.91 -7.93 1.90
N HIS A 140 -12.09 -8.62 2.71
CA HIS A 140 -12.51 -9.87 3.34
C HIS A 140 -13.70 -9.68 4.28
N PHE A 141 -13.66 -8.64 5.12
CA PHE A 141 -14.75 -8.31 6.02
C PHE A 141 -16.03 -7.92 5.26
N GLU A 142 -15.92 -7.09 4.22
CA GLU A 142 -17.05 -6.70 3.38
C GLU A 142 -17.67 -7.90 2.64
N ALA A 143 -16.84 -8.87 2.24
CA ALA A 143 -17.27 -10.05 1.51
C ALA A 143 -17.94 -11.10 2.39
N THR A 144 -17.38 -11.36 3.58
CA THR A 144 -17.75 -12.53 4.41
C THR A 144 -18.41 -12.16 5.73
N GLY A 145 -18.22 -10.93 6.20
CA GLY A 145 -18.57 -10.50 7.57
C GLY A 145 -17.66 -11.06 8.67
N LYS A 146 -16.66 -11.90 8.34
CA LYS A 146 -15.70 -12.45 9.30
C LYS A 146 -14.68 -11.38 9.72
N ARG A 147 -14.28 -11.44 10.98
CA ARG A 147 -13.36 -10.45 11.59
C ARG A 147 -11.92 -10.92 11.78
N ASP A 148 -11.64 -12.19 11.55
CA ASP A 148 -10.30 -12.78 11.67
C ASP A 148 -9.20 -11.96 10.96
N LEU A 149 -9.38 -11.62 9.68
CA LEU A 149 -8.44 -10.74 8.99
C LEU A 149 -8.60 -9.28 9.40
N LEU A 150 -9.83 -8.81 9.66
CA LEU A 150 -10.07 -7.42 10.07
C LEU A 150 -9.31 -7.08 11.36
N ASP A 151 -9.27 -7.99 12.33
CA ASP A 151 -8.63 -7.78 13.62
C ASP A 151 -7.09 -7.77 13.47
N ILE A 152 -6.53 -8.56 12.54
CA ILE A 152 -5.10 -8.50 12.15
C ILE A 152 -4.77 -7.10 11.61
N VAL A 153 -5.58 -6.60 10.66
CA VAL A 153 -5.28 -5.30 10.02
C VAL A 153 -5.55 -4.10 10.92
N VAL A 154 -6.52 -4.20 11.86
CA VAL A 154 -6.74 -3.20 12.90
C VAL A 154 -5.50 -3.09 13.80
N LYS A 155 -4.93 -4.23 14.21
CA LYS A 155 -3.70 -4.23 15.02
C LYS A 155 -2.52 -3.62 14.27
N ALA A 156 -2.39 -3.92 12.98
CA ALA A 156 -1.40 -3.30 12.11
C ALA A 156 -1.61 -1.78 11.99
N ALA A 157 -2.84 -1.33 11.75
CA ALA A 157 -3.16 0.10 11.66
C ALA A 157 -2.97 0.85 12.98
N ASP A 158 -3.23 0.20 14.12
CA ASP A 158 -3.01 0.78 15.45
C ASP A 158 -1.52 0.96 15.77
N LEU A 159 -0.65 0.07 15.26
CA LEU A 159 0.80 0.31 15.27
C LEU A 159 1.15 1.54 14.44
N LEU A 160 0.57 1.69 13.24
CA LEU A 160 0.83 2.86 12.40
C LEU A 160 0.37 4.16 13.08
N LEU A 161 -0.78 4.16 13.76
CA LEU A 161 -1.21 5.31 14.55
C LEU A 161 -0.19 5.68 15.62
N ARG A 162 0.31 4.70 16.38
CA ARG A 162 1.31 4.94 17.43
C ARG A 162 2.61 5.52 16.88
N ASP A 163 3.08 5.03 15.74
CA ASP A 163 4.41 5.36 15.22
C ASP A 163 4.40 6.59 14.30
N PHE A 164 3.25 6.90 13.65
CA PHE A 164 3.18 7.92 12.60
C PHE A 164 2.21 9.07 12.88
N LEU A 165 1.24 8.95 13.79
CA LEU A 165 0.36 10.07 14.07
C LEU A 165 1.17 11.23 14.66
N ASN A 166 0.99 12.43 14.11
CA ASN A 166 1.78 13.64 14.37
C ASN A 166 3.24 13.62 13.88
N ALA A 167 3.65 12.61 13.11
CA ALA A 167 4.99 12.54 12.54
C ALA A 167 5.24 13.59 11.44
N GLY A 168 6.52 13.85 11.19
CA GLY A 168 6.99 14.77 10.17
C GLY A 168 6.85 14.22 8.74
N PRO A 169 7.06 15.07 7.71
CA PRO A 169 6.93 14.67 6.31
C PRO A 169 7.93 13.60 5.86
N GLU A 170 9.06 13.44 6.56
CA GLU A 170 10.02 12.36 6.33
C GLU A 170 9.48 10.96 6.68
N LYS A 171 8.32 10.89 7.33
CA LYS A 171 7.65 9.65 7.71
C LYS A 171 6.51 9.24 6.77
N THR A 172 6.50 9.75 5.53
CA THR A 172 5.62 9.24 4.45
C THR A 172 6.29 8.11 3.68
N ASP A 173 5.51 7.22 3.06
CA ASP A 173 6.05 6.24 2.10
C ASP A 173 6.37 6.92 0.76
N GLY A 174 7.40 6.41 0.07
CA GLY A 174 7.73 6.81 -1.28
C GLY A 174 6.69 6.34 -2.30
N HIS A 175 6.01 5.22 -2.04
CA HIS A 175 4.92 4.70 -2.86
C HIS A 175 3.57 4.88 -2.15
N GLU A 176 2.68 5.68 -2.73
CA GLU A 176 1.29 5.84 -2.25
C GLU A 176 0.58 4.48 -2.17
N GLU A 177 -0.25 4.28 -1.14
CA GLU A 177 -1.16 3.13 -0.98
C GLU A 177 -1.82 3.15 0.41
N ILE A 178 -1.03 3.43 1.45
CA ILE A 178 -1.52 3.39 2.84
C ILE A 178 -2.66 4.37 3.11
N GLU A 179 -2.69 5.50 2.39
CA GLU A 179 -3.69 6.55 2.55
C GLU A 179 -5.09 6.06 2.16
N ILE A 180 -5.24 5.41 1.00
CA ILE A 180 -6.52 4.88 0.56
C ILE A 180 -6.95 3.69 1.42
N ALA A 181 -6.01 2.85 1.83
CA ALA A 181 -6.27 1.72 2.70
C ALA A 181 -6.83 2.16 4.07
N LEU A 182 -6.24 3.20 4.68
CA LEU A 182 -6.72 3.77 5.94
C LEU A 182 -8.12 4.40 5.82
N LEU A 183 -8.43 5.06 4.69
CA LEU A 183 -9.79 5.57 4.43
C LEU A 183 -10.81 4.44 4.33
N ARG A 184 -10.46 3.34 3.66
CA ARG A 184 -11.30 2.14 3.59
C ARG A 184 -11.48 1.49 4.97
N LEU A 185 -10.42 1.41 5.76
CA LEU A 185 -10.50 0.87 7.12
C LEU A 185 -11.36 1.75 8.03
N HIS A 186 -11.25 3.08 7.92
CA HIS A 186 -12.13 4.02 8.61
C HIS A 186 -13.60 3.77 8.24
N ASN A 187 -13.93 3.53 6.97
CA ASN A 187 -15.31 3.30 6.56
C ASN A 187 -15.97 2.08 7.23
N VAL A 188 -15.20 1.01 7.50
CA VAL A 188 -15.74 -0.20 8.14
C VAL A 188 -15.61 -0.20 9.66
N THR A 189 -14.64 0.51 10.23
CA THR A 189 -14.40 0.57 11.70
C THR A 189 -15.01 1.79 12.37
N ARG A 190 -15.23 2.88 11.63
CA ARG A 190 -15.62 4.21 12.12
C ARG A 190 -14.67 4.83 13.13
N LYS A 191 -13.40 4.39 13.16
CA LYS A 191 -12.37 5.01 14.00
C LYS A 191 -11.80 6.23 13.29
N GLU A 192 -12.01 7.41 13.87
CA GLU A 192 -11.60 8.70 13.29
C GLU A 192 -10.08 8.84 13.16
N ASP A 193 -9.31 8.21 14.05
CA ASP A 193 -7.84 8.28 14.02
C ASP A 193 -7.26 7.77 12.69
N TYR A 194 -7.89 6.77 12.05
CA TYR A 194 -7.45 6.27 10.74
C TYR A 194 -7.68 7.28 9.63
N LEU A 195 -8.81 8.01 9.66
CA LEU A 195 -9.08 9.10 8.74
C LEU A 195 -8.07 10.23 8.93
N GLU A 196 -7.77 10.57 10.17
CA GLU A 196 -6.80 11.62 10.51
C GLU A 196 -5.38 11.25 10.05
N LEU A 197 -4.95 9.99 10.26
CA LEU A 197 -3.66 9.53 9.79
C LEU A 197 -3.57 9.54 8.25
N ALA A 198 -4.64 9.11 7.55
CA ALA A 198 -4.71 9.18 6.10
C ALA A 198 -4.58 10.62 5.60
N ARG A 199 -5.35 11.55 6.19
CA ARG A 199 -5.28 12.99 5.89
C ARG A 199 -3.86 13.52 6.12
N GLN A 200 -3.24 13.16 7.23
CA GLN A 200 -1.88 13.57 7.54
C GLN A 200 -0.90 13.11 6.46
N PHE A 201 -0.89 11.84 6.07
CA PHE A 201 0.02 11.35 5.03
C PHE A 201 -0.12 12.14 3.72
N ILE A 202 -1.36 12.37 3.27
CA ILE A 202 -1.65 13.17 2.07
C ILE A 202 -1.10 14.60 2.23
N GLU A 203 -1.37 15.26 3.36
CA GLU A 203 -0.94 16.64 3.58
C GLU A 203 0.57 16.77 3.78
N ARG A 204 1.24 15.73 4.28
CA ARG A 204 2.69 15.76 4.51
C ARG A 204 3.50 15.51 3.24
N ARG A 205 2.91 14.82 2.26
CA ARG A 205 3.56 14.53 0.97
C ARG A 205 4.03 15.82 0.28
N GLY A 206 5.25 15.79 -0.28
CA GLY A 206 5.88 16.94 -0.92
C GLY A 206 6.38 18.04 0.03
N ARG A 207 6.38 17.81 1.37
CA ARG A 207 6.86 18.78 2.37
C ARG A 207 8.19 18.42 3.03
N ILE A 208 8.90 17.42 2.51
CA ILE A 208 10.23 17.01 3.03
C ILE A 208 11.27 18.10 2.70
N PRO A 209 11.93 18.71 3.71
CA PRO A 209 12.98 19.69 3.47
C PRO A 209 14.21 19.02 2.85
N ASN A 210 14.88 19.72 1.91
CA ASN A 210 16.06 19.21 1.21
C ASN A 210 15.82 17.82 0.58
N PHE A 211 14.67 17.64 -0.08
CA PHE A 211 14.19 16.35 -0.59
C PHE A 211 15.26 15.55 -1.34
N SER A 212 16.06 16.17 -2.23
CA SER A 212 17.12 15.45 -2.96
C SER A 212 18.19 14.84 -2.04
N VAL A 213 18.56 15.53 -0.96
CA VAL A 213 19.52 15.03 0.04
C VAL A 213 18.89 13.90 0.85
N HIS A 214 17.62 14.08 1.25
CA HIS A 214 16.86 13.04 1.94
C HIS A 214 16.76 11.76 1.08
N MET A 215 16.32 11.87 -0.17
CA MET A 215 16.25 10.76 -1.11
C MET A 215 17.60 10.09 -1.31
N THR A 216 18.70 10.85 -1.43
CA THR A 216 20.04 10.26 -1.56
C THR A 216 20.38 9.37 -0.37
N ARG A 217 20.01 9.76 0.86
CA ARG A 217 20.22 8.95 2.06
C ARG A 217 19.34 7.70 2.07
N GLU A 218 18.06 7.83 1.73
CA GLU A 218 17.12 6.72 1.59
C GLU A 218 17.64 5.65 0.60
N TRP A 219 18.06 6.08 -0.59
CA TRP A 219 18.67 5.20 -1.60
C TRP A 219 19.96 4.54 -1.11
N GLN A 220 20.81 5.26 -0.38
CA GLN A 220 22.05 4.71 0.16
C GLN A 220 21.78 3.65 1.22
N GLU A 221 20.85 3.90 2.15
CA GLU A 221 20.47 2.94 3.18
C GLU A 221 19.80 1.70 2.59
N SER A 222 18.84 1.87 1.68
CA SER A 222 18.19 0.74 1.01
C SER A 222 19.17 -0.09 0.16
N LYS A 223 20.12 0.57 -0.54
CA LYS A 223 21.18 -0.14 -1.29
C LYS A 223 22.10 -0.94 -0.36
N LYS A 224 22.48 -0.37 0.78
CA LYS A 224 23.31 -1.04 1.78
C LYS A 224 22.59 -2.27 2.36
N ARG A 225 21.32 -2.13 2.73
CA ARG A 225 20.49 -3.23 3.23
C ARG A 225 20.27 -4.31 2.18
N SER A 226 20.00 -3.93 0.93
CA SER A 226 19.91 -4.87 -0.19
C SER A 226 21.21 -5.64 -0.41
N ALA A 227 22.37 -4.98 -0.33
CA ALA A 227 23.68 -5.64 -0.44
C ALA A 227 23.92 -6.61 0.73
N GLN A 228 23.51 -6.26 1.94
CA GLN A 228 23.60 -7.13 3.11
C GLN A 228 22.74 -8.39 2.94
N VAL A 229 21.48 -8.26 2.47
CA VAL A 229 20.61 -9.41 2.19
C VAL A 229 21.18 -10.29 1.08
N GLN A 230 21.76 -9.69 0.03
CA GLN A 230 22.43 -10.45 -1.02
C GLN A 230 23.60 -11.28 -0.48
N GLU A 231 24.37 -10.75 0.46
CA GLU A 231 25.47 -11.50 1.08
C GLU A 231 24.94 -12.63 1.99
N MET A 232 23.95 -12.34 2.83
CA MET A 232 23.26 -13.37 3.64
C MET A 232 22.72 -14.50 2.76
N ARG A 233 22.17 -14.17 1.58
CA ARG A 233 21.67 -15.16 0.63
C ARG A 233 22.79 -16.05 0.10
N LYS A 234 23.93 -15.47 -0.28
CA LYS A 234 25.09 -16.25 -0.75
C LYS A 234 25.60 -17.21 0.32
N GLU A 235 25.69 -16.73 1.56
CA GLU A 235 26.11 -17.56 2.70
C GLU A 235 25.11 -18.69 2.95
N TYR A 236 23.81 -18.40 2.93
CA TYR A 236 22.76 -19.39 3.08
C TYR A 236 22.84 -20.48 2.00
N VAL A 237 22.93 -20.10 0.72
CA VAL A 237 23.03 -21.03 -0.42
C VAL A 237 24.29 -21.88 -0.34
N LYS A 238 25.41 -21.32 0.14
CA LYS A 238 26.65 -22.10 0.35
C LYS A 238 26.47 -23.21 1.38
N GLN A 239 25.66 -22.96 2.41
CA GLN A 239 25.37 -23.92 3.49
C GLN A 239 24.25 -24.92 3.12
N HIS A 240 23.35 -24.54 2.21
CA HIS A 240 22.19 -25.33 1.79
C HIS A 240 22.28 -25.62 0.29
N GLN A 241 23.13 -26.58 -0.10
CA GLN A 241 23.37 -26.91 -1.51
C GLN A 241 22.15 -27.51 -2.23
N ASP A 242 21.16 -27.98 -1.46
CA ASP A 242 19.85 -28.44 -1.91
C ASP A 242 18.82 -27.30 -2.03
N HIS A 243 19.19 -26.06 -1.69
CA HIS A 243 18.33 -24.88 -1.88
C HIS A 243 17.98 -24.74 -3.36
N ARG A 244 16.73 -25.04 -3.69
CA ARG A 244 16.22 -24.90 -5.05
C ARG A 244 16.09 -23.43 -5.39
N GLU A 245 16.76 -23.00 -6.47
CA GLU A 245 16.49 -21.68 -7.04
C GLU A 245 15.03 -21.61 -7.50
N PHE A 246 14.30 -20.62 -6.99
CA PHE A 246 12.99 -20.27 -7.54
C PHE A 246 13.23 -19.50 -8.85
N ARG A 247 12.56 -19.92 -9.92
CA ARG A 247 12.70 -19.28 -11.24
C ARG A 247 11.45 -18.47 -11.50
N LEU A 248 11.57 -17.14 -11.44
CA LEU A 248 10.50 -16.29 -11.94
C LEU A 248 10.34 -16.51 -13.46
N PRO A 249 9.10 -16.54 -13.98
CA PRO A 249 8.90 -16.53 -15.41
C PRO A 249 9.61 -15.31 -16.04
N PRO A 250 10.09 -15.42 -17.28
CA PRO A 250 10.74 -14.30 -17.95
C PRO A 250 9.79 -13.09 -17.96
N GLY A 251 10.34 -11.91 -17.67
CA GLY A 251 9.54 -10.69 -17.65
C GLY A 251 8.87 -10.44 -19.01
N ASN A 252 7.67 -9.87 -18.98
CA ASN A 252 6.99 -9.48 -20.21
C ASN A 252 7.80 -8.40 -20.95
N THR A 253 8.09 -8.65 -22.23
CA THR A 253 8.77 -7.69 -23.09
C THR A 253 7.80 -6.57 -23.50
N ALA A 254 7.83 -5.45 -22.77
CA ALA A 254 7.12 -4.24 -23.17
C ALA A 254 8.02 -3.36 -24.05
N LYS A 255 7.49 -2.84 -25.16
CA LYS A 255 8.17 -1.79 -25.95
C LYS A 255 8.25 -0.53 -25.09
N LYS A 256 9.46 -0.21 -24.60
CA LYS A 256 9.69 1.03 -23.84
C LYS A 256 9.72 2.21 -24.81
N PRO A 257 8.94 3.28 -24.57
CA PRO A 257 9.09 4.51 -25.33
C PRO A 257 10.51 5.07 -25.19
N PRO A 258 11.04 5.74 -26.22
CA PRO A 258 12.34 6.40 -26.13
C PRO A 258 12.33 7.40 -24.97
N ASN A 259 13.49 7.54 -24.31
CA ASN A 259 13.70 8.48 -23.21
C ASN A 259 12.82 8.24 -21.97
N ILE A 260 12.28 7.04 -21.75
CA ILE A 260 11.45 6.72 -20.58
C ILE A 260 12.14 7.07 -19.25
N ASN A 261 13.43 6.78 -19.10
CA ASN A 261 14.17 7.10 -17.88
C ASN A 261 14.29 8.61 -17.68
N GLN A 262 14.57 9.37 -18.76
CA GLN A 262 14.66 10.83 -18.69
C GLN A 262 13.30 11.45 -18.36
N ARG A 263 12.21 10.95 -18.95
CA ARG A 263 10.84 11.38 -18.62
C ARG A 263 10.51 11.14 -17.16
N TRP A 264 10.87 9.97 -16.64
CA TRP A 264 10.65 9.63 -15.23
C TRP A 264 11.46 10.52 -14.28
N TYR A 265 12.73 10.79 -14.60
CA TYR A 265 13.54 11.75 -13.82
C TYR A 265 12.99 13.17 -13.88
N LEU A 266 12.52 13.61 -15.06
CA LEU A 266 11.92 14.94 -15.23
C LEU A 266 10.64 15.07 -14.41
N SER A 267 9.72 14.11 -14.49
CA SER A 267 8.49 14.13 -13.68
C SER A 267 8.78 14.12 -12.18
N ALA A 268 9.73 13.30 -11.73
CA ALA A 268 10.13 13.25 -10.32
C ALA A 268 10.77 14.58 -9.85
N SER A 269 11.43 15.31 -10.74
CA SER A 269 12.03 16.62 -10.43
C SER A 269 11.02 17.77 -10.51
N GLU A 270 10.07 17.71 -11.45
CA GLU A 270 9.00 18.70 -11.65
C GLU A 270 8.08 18.77 -10.44
N ASP A 271 7.73 17.65 -9.80
CA ASP A 271 6.94 17.66 -8.56
C ASP A 271 7.64 18.37 -7.40
N SER A 272 8.99 18.38 -7.37
CA SER A 272 9.74 19.15 -6.39
C SER A 272 9.79 20.64 -6.72
N ILE A 273 9.87 20.99 -8.02
CA ILE A 273 9.96 22.37 -8.49
C ILE A 273 8.60 23.06 -8.41
N LEU A 274 7.52 22.41 -8.85
CA LEU A 274 6.17 22.92 -8.80
C LEU A 274 5.73 23.16 -7.35
N ASN A 275 6.08 22.25 -6.44
CA ASN A 275 5.86 22.45 -5.00
C ASN A 275 6.69 23.61 -4.45
N SER A 276 7.95 23.76 -4.84
CA SER A 276 8.77 24.92 -4.41
C SER A 276 8.18 26.26 -4.87
N MET A 277 7.62 26.29 -6.08
CA MET A 277 6.98 27.48 -6.65
C MET A 277 5.63 27.79 -6.00
N LEU A 278 4.81 26.77 -5.74
CA LEU A 278 3.56 26.90 -4.97
C LEU A 278 3.83 27.35 -3.53
N GLN A 279 4.87 26.82 -2.87
CA GLN A 279 5.26 27.28 -1.54
C GLN A 279 5.76 28.73 -1.55
N SER A 280 6.54 29.13 -2.56
CA SER A 280 6.96 30.53 -2.75
C SER A 280 5.76 31.46 -2.97
N ALA A 281 4.77 31.03 -3.75
CA ALA A 281 3.54 31.78 -4.00
C ALA A 281 2.66 31.90 -2.74
N ILE A 282 2.48 30.81 -1.99
CA ILE A 282 1.72 30.80 -0.72
C ILE A 282 2.41 31.67 0.34
N ARG A 283 3.75 31.60 0.45
CA ARG A 283 4.52 32.42 1.39
C ARG A 283 4.44 33.92 1.05
N LYS A 284 4.49 34.27 -0.25
CA LYS A 284 4.26 35.64 -0.73
C LYS A 284 2.83 36.13 -0.46
N SER A 285 1.82 35.27 -0.59
CA SER A 285 0.42 35.62 -0.29
C SER A 285 0.20 35.90 1.21
N ARG A 286 0.82 35.12 2.11
CA ARG A 286 0.74 35.36 3.57
C ARG A 286 1.50 36.62 4.00
N LEU A 287 2.63 36.93 3.36
CA LEU A 287 3.37 38.19 3.60
C LEU A 287 2.63 39.42 3.04
N GLY A 288 1.89 39.28 1.93
CA GLY A 288 1.04 40.34 1.39
C GLY A 288 -0.21 40.63 2.24
N MET A 289 -0.73 39.62 2.95
CA MET A 289 -1.90 39.75 3.82
C MET A 289 -1.58 40.42 5.17
N LEU A 290 -0.30 40.47 5.57
CA LEU A 290 0.18 41.14 6.79
C LEU A 290 0.50 42.64 6.59
N CYS A 291 0.38 43.17 5.37
CA CYS A 291 0.62 44.58 5.05
C CYS A 291 -0.64 45.36 4.61
N ALA A 292 -1.83 44.78 4.73
CA ALA A 292 -3.09 45.43 4.35
C ALA A 292 -4.10 45.42 5.51
N SER A 293 -3.67 45.94 6.67
CA SER A 293 -4.57 46.31 7.76
C SER A 293 -4.33 47.78 8.10
N ASP A 294 -4.77 48.67 7.22
CA ASP A 294 -5.34 49.96 7.60
C ASP A 294 -5.86 50.70 6.37
N THR A 295 -7.06 51.28 6.52
CA THR A 295 -7.77 52.17 5.58
C THR A 295 -8.40 51.54 4.32
N CYS A 296 -9.71 51.27 4.37
CA CYS A 296 -10.73 52.02 3.60
C CYS A 296 -12.15 51.42 3.74
N ARG A 297 -13.13 52.33 3.84
CA ARG A 297 -14.57 52.07 3.99
C ARG A 297 -15.27 51.89 2.63
N ARG A 298 -16.21 50.92 2.60
CA ARG A 298 -17.52 50.86 1.85
C ARG A 298 -17.47 50.78 0.30
N PRO A 299 -18.59 50.45 -0.40
CA PRO A 299 -19.93 49.95 0.04
C PRO A 299 -20.43 48.67 -0.69
N GLU A 300 -21.49 48.05 -0.18
CA GLU A 300 -22.30 47.02 -0.86
C GLU A 300 -23.11 47.59 -2.04
N PRO A 301 -23.45 46.72 -3.03
CA PRO A 301 -24.75 46.83 -3.68
C PRO A 301 -25.53 45.50 -3.72
N HIS A 302 -26.81 45.61 -3.37
CA HIS A 302 -27.89 44.67 -3.68
C HIS A 302 -27.99 44.36 -5.18
N PHE A 303 -28.34 43.12 -5.55
CA PHE A 303 -29.21 42.85 -6.72
C PHE A 303 -29.95 41.50 -6.59
N THR A 304 -31.17 41.51 -7.13
CA THR A 304 -32.31 40.59 -6.98
C THR A 304 -32.58 39.74 -8.23
N GLY A 305 -33.15 38.54 -8.06
CA GLY A 305 -33.88 37.74 -9.09
C GLY A 305 -32.99 36.93 -10.06
N PHE A 306 -33.34 35.79 -10.64
CA PHE A 306 -34.61 35.06 -10.82
C PHE A 306 -34.33 33.56 -11.14
N HIS A 307 -35.28 32.72 -10.73
CA HIS A 307 -35.72 31.34 -11.05
C HIS A 307 -35.00 30.28 -11.96
N PRO A 308 -35.35 28.98 -11.74
CA PRO A 308 -34.69 27.77 -12.28
C PRO A 308 -35.35 27.23 -13.56
N ILE A 309 -34.66 26.33 -14.27
CA ILE A 309 -35.24 25.47 -15.29
C ILE A 309 -34.78 24.02 -15.10
N ARG A 310 -35.77 23.13 -14.98
CA ARG A 310 -35.67 21.68 -15.24
C ARG A 310 -35.76 21.44 -16.76
N LEU A 311 -34.91 20.56 -17.27
CA LEU A 311 -35.26 19.35 -18.02
C LEU A 311 -34.07 18.40 -17.93
#